data_AF-A0A2N0QJX1-F1
#
_entry.id   AF-A0A2N0QJX1-F1
#
_cell.length_a   1.000
_cell.length_b   1.000
_cell.length_c   1.000
_cell.angle_alpha   90.00
_cell.angle_beta   90.00
_cell.angle_gamma   90.00
#
_symmetry.space_group_name_H-M   'P 1'
#
loop_
_entity.id
_entity.type
_entity.pdbx_description
1 polymer ?
#
loop_
_entity_poly.entity_id
_entity_poly.type
_entity_poly.pdbx_seq_one_letter_code
_entity_poly.pdbx_strand_id
1 'polypeptide(L)'
;QKILERISLAILIGYDLENDNEVTATTAIRTVNQDYESVVLTISETAATSKGTRVKVNLNTSKKVMAGQLRVVLVSKELAEAGLNDTLHTL
;
A
#
# COMPACT_ATOMS: atom_id res chain seq x y z
N GLN A 1 16.30 15.56 -12.10
CA GLN A 1 15.11 14.68 -12.04
C GLN A 1 14.02 15.35 -11.24
N LYS A 2 12.80 15.38 -11.78
CA LYS A 2 11.61 15.90 -11.09
C LYS A 2 11.15 14.91 -10.01
N ILE A 3 10.43 15.39 -9.00
CA ILE A 3 9.99 14.54 -7.87
C ILE A 3 9.18 13.34 -8.36
N LEU A 4 8.25 13.54 -9.30
CA LEU A 4 7.40 12.49 -9.87
C LEU A 4 8.15 11.45 -10.73
N GLU A 5 9.40 11.71 -11.10
CA GLU A 5 10.27 10.73 -11.77
C GLU A 5 10.90 9.76 -10.75
N ARG A 6 10.97 10.16 -9.48
CA ARG A 6 11.69 9.42 -8.41
C ARG A 6 10.77 8.74 -7.40
N ILE A 7 9.53 9.22 -7.27
CA ILE A 7 8.56 8.68 -6.31
C ILE A 7 7.27 8.28 -7.00
N SER A 8 6.62 7.28 -6.43
CA SER A 8 5.23 6.92 -6.69
C SER A 8 4.38 7.25 -5.47
N LEU A 9 3.09 7.48 -5.67
CA LEU A 9 2.17 7.86 -4.61
C LEU A 9 1.16 6.73 -4.37
N ALA A 10 1.11 6.21 -3.15
CA ALA A 10 -0.03 5.40 -2.72
C ALA A 10 -1.24 6.34 -2.56
N ILE A 11 -2.35 6.01 -3.23
CA ILE A 11 -3.56 6.85 -3.26
C ILE A 11 -4.77 6.18 -2.58
N LEU A 12 -4.77 4.85 -2.53
CA LEU A 12 -5.78 4.01 -1.88
C LEU A 12 -5.08 2.75 -1.35
N ILE A 13 -5.43 2.32 -0.16
CA ILE A 13 -4.99 1.03 0.38
C ILE A 13 -6.21 0.28 0.92
N GLY A 14 -6.38 -0.96 0.50
CA GLY A 14 -7.28 -1.92 1.13
C GLY A 14 -6.49 -2.88 2.01
N TYR A 15 -7.00 -3.18 3.20
CA TYR A 15 -6.45 -4.17 4.11
C TYR A 15 -7.46 -5.30 4.36
N ASP A 16 -7.02 -6.52 4.13
CA ASP A 16 -7.78 -7.75 4.36
C ASP A 16 -7.03 -8.61 5.38
N LEU A 17 -7.78 -9.21 6.32
CA LEU A 17 -7.23 -10.19 7.26
C LEU A 17 -6.95 -11.50 6.52
N GLU A 18 -5.76 -12.04 6.70
CA GLU A 18 -5.38 -13.37 6.22
C GLU A 18 -5.21 -14.34 7.37
N ASN A 19 -5.00 -15.62 7.03
CA ASN A 19 -4.66 -16.65 8.00
C ASN A 19 -3.39 -16.27 8.79
N ASP A 20 -3.25 -16.80 10.00
CA ASP A 20 -2.10 -16.58 10.89
C ASP A 20 -1.87 -15.12 11.36
N ASN A 21 -2.94 -14.33 11.48
CA ASN A 21 -2.90 -12.90 11.90
C ASN A 21 -2.05 -12.01 10.97
N GLU A 22 -1.85 -12.42 9.72
CA GLU A 22 -1.27 -11.54 8.71
C GLU A 22 -2.32 -10.62 8.09
N VAL A 23 -1.85 -9.55 7.45
CA VAL A 23 -2.69 -8.62 6.70
C VAL A 23 -2.19 -8.53 5.26
N THR A 24 -3.09 -8.68 4.31
CA THR A 24 -2.84 -8.36 2.90
C THR A 24 -3.19 -6.90 2.66
N ALA A 25 -2.25 -6.13 2.13
CA ALA A 25 -2.49 -4.77 1.69
C ALA A 25 -2.54 -4.70 0.17
N THR A 26 -3.69 -4.35 -0.38
CA THR A 26 -3.84 -4.02 -1.81
C THR A 26 -3.71 -2.51 -1.98
N THR A 27 -2.60 -2.06 -2.58
CA THR A 27 -2.25 -0.65 -2.74
C THR A 27 -2.44 -0.21 -4.18
N ALA A 28 -3.25 0.83 -4.39
CA ALA A 28 -3.29 1.57 -5.65
C ALA A 28 -2.22 2.67 -5.65
N ILE A 29 -1.36 2.64 -6.66
CA ILE A 29 -0.14 3.46 -6.75
C ILE A 29 -0.20 4.30 -8.03
N ARG A 30 -0.25 5.62 -7.89
CA ARG A 30 -0.07 6.55 -9.00
C ARG A 30 1.43 6.73 -9.28
N THR A 31 1.83 6.50 -10.52
CA THR A 31 3.22 6.69 -10.96
C THR A 31 3.29 7.25 -12.38
N VAL A 32 4.51 7.53 -12.83
CA VAL A 32 4.82 7.93 -14.21
C VAL A 32 5.60 6.80 -14.88
N ASN A 33 5.14 6.29 -16.01
CA ASN A 33 5.81 5.21 -16.75
C ASN A 33 7.00 5.73 -17.59
N GLN A 34 7.62 4.86 -18.41
CA GLN A 34 8.77 5.22 -19.25
C GLN A 34 8.40 6.19 -20.38
N ASP A 35 7.12 6.20 -20.78
CA ASP A 35 6.56 7.09 -21.81
C ASP A 35 6.08 8.43 -21.23
N TYR A 36 6.40 8.72 -19.96
CA TYR A 36 6.02 9.93 -19.23
C TYR A 36 4.51 10.09 -18.98
N GLU A 37 3.75 9.01 -19.03
CA GLU A 37 2.31 9.00 -18.77
C GLU A 37 2.00 8.70 -17.30
N SER A 38 0.95 9.35 -16.76
CA SER A 38 0.47 9.05 -15.41
C SER A 38 -0.43 7.82 -15.41
N VAL A 39 0.04 6.74 -14.78
CA VAL A 39 -0.67 5.46 -14.70
C VAL A 39 -0.96 5.10 -13.24
N VAL A 40 -1.91 4.17 -13.04
CA VAL A 40 -2.22 3.57 -11.74
C VAL A 40 -1.86 2.09 -11.79
N LEU A 41 -1.03 1.66 -10.84
CA LEU A 41 -0.68 0.27 -10.61
C LEU A 41 -1.42 -0.24 -9.38
N THR A 42 -1.77 -1.52 -9.37
CA THR A 42 -2.32 -2.19 -8.18
C THR A 42 -1.37 -3.29 -7.77
N ILE A 43 -0.94 -3.29 -6.51
CA ILE A 43 0.00 -4.26 -5.95
C ILE A 43 -0.56 -4.76 -4.63
N SER A 44 -0.53 -6.07 -4.42
CA SER A 44 -0.98 -6.71 -3.19
C SER A 44 0.19 -7.42 -2.52
N GLU A 45 0.39 -7.15 -1.23
CA GLU A 45 1.44 -7.78 -0.43
C GLU A 45 0.93 -8.15 0.94
N THR A 46 1.35 -9.31 1.43
CA THR A 46 0.94 -9.85 2.73
C THR A 46 2.09 -9.78 3.73
N ALA A 47 1.82 -9.37 4.96
CA ALA A 47 2.79 -9.41 6.07
C ALA A 47 2.06 -9.34 7.41
N ALA A 48 2.76 -9.66 8.49
CA ALA A 48 2.23 -9.53 9.86
C ALA A 48 1.73 -8.12 10.23
N THR A 49 2.14 -7.06 9.53
CA THR A 49 1.74 -5.68 9.85
C THR A 49 1.60 -4.81 8.59
N SER A 50 0.78 -3.76 8.65
CA SER A 50 0.60 -2.78 7.58
C SER A 50 1.89 -2.04 7.21
N LYS A 51 2.82 -1.88 8.17
CA LYS A 51 4.17 -1.38 7.89
C LYS A 51 4.99 -2.40 7.10
N GLY A 52 4.88 -3.68 7.45
CA GLY A 52 5.52 -4.78 6.73
C GLY A 52 5.05 -4.86 5.28
N THR A 53 3.74 -4.76 5.05
CA THR A 53 3.18 -4.75 3.69
C THR A 53 3.68 -3.54 2.90
N ARG A 54 3.74 -2.34 3.50
CA ARG A 54 4.34 -1.15 2.85
C ARG A 54 5.80 -1.34 2.44
N VAL A 55 6.60 -2.04 3.26
CA VAL A 55 7.99 -2.36 2.92
C VAL A 55 8.04 -3.29 1.71
N LYS A 56 7.24 -4.35 1.70
CA LYS A 56 7.15 -5.29 0.57
C LYS A 56 6.67 -4.62 -0.71
N VAL A 57 5.62 -3.81 -0.63
CA VAL A 57 5.10 -3.02 -1.77
C VAL A 57 6.21 -2.14 -2.33
N ASN A 58 6.96 -1.46 -1.46
CA ASN A 58 8.06 -0.61 -1.88
C ASN A 58 9.21 -1.40 -2.55
N LEU A 59 9.51 -2.64 -2.10
CA LEU A 59 10.50 -3.52 -2.73
C LEU A 59 10.04 -4.00 -4.12
N ASN A 60 8.74 -4.23 -4.30
CA ASN A 60 8.16 -4.72 -5.56
C ASN A 60 7.77 -3.59 -6.54
N THR A 61 8.29 -2.38 -6.33
CA THR A 61 8.06 -1.23 -7.22
C THR A 61 9.38 -0.65 -7.72
N SER A 62 9.37 -0.10 -8.93
CA SER A 62 10.55 0.52 -9.54
C SER A 62 10.94 1.87 -8.93
N LYS A 63 10.05 2.46 -8.13
CA LYS A 63 10.22 3.79 -7.51
C LYS A 63 9.72 3.73 -6.08
N LYS A 64 10.34 4.52 -5.21
CA LYS A 64 9.92 4.63 -3.81
C LYS A 64 8.44 5.05 -3.72
N VAL A 65 7.64 4.27 -3.00
CA VAL A 65 6.22 4.56 -2.74
C VAL A 65 6.07 5.41 -1.48
N MET A 66 5.39 6.54 -1.61
CA MET A 66 5.12 7.47 -0.52
C MET A 66 3.60 7.61 -0.33
N ALA A 67 3.15 7.71 0.91
CA ALA A 67 1.73 7.82 1.27
C ALA A 67 1.20 9.27 1.31
N GLY A 68 1.93 10.24 0.74
CA GLY A 68 1.63 11.68 0.90
C GLY A 68 0.33 12.18 0.26
N GLN A 69 -0.42 11.31 -0.42
CA GLN A 69 -1.75 11.59 -0.99
C GLN A 69 -2.75 10.46 -0.69
N LEU A 70 -2.49 9.62 0.33
CA LEU A 70 -3.44 8.61 0.75
C LEU A 70 -4.71 9.30 1.27
N ARG A 71 -5.85 9.08 0.62
CA ARG A 71 -7.14 9.69 1.01
C ARG A 71 -8.10 8.70 1.63
N VAL A 72 -7.96 7.44 1.26
CA VAL A 72 -8.89 6.37 1.63
C VAL A 72 -8.09 5.15 2.04
N VAL A 73 -8.46 4.59 3.18
CA VAL A 73 -8.07 3.26 3.63
C VAL A 73 -9.34 2.45 3.78
N LEU A 74 -9.40 1.32 3.10
CA LEU A 74 -10.48 0.35 3.26
C LEU A 74 -9.97 -0.77 4.16
N VAL A 75 -10.82 -1.22 5.06
CA VAL A 75 -10.52 -2.29 6.01
C VAL A 75 -11.63 -3.31 5.89
N SER A 76 -11.28 -4.58 5.70
CA SER A 76 -12.26 -5.66 5.65
C SER A 76 -13.03 -5.76 6.96
N LYS A 77 -14.24 -6.29 6.91
CA LYS A 77 -15.09 -6.43 8.10
C LYS A 77 -14.43 -7.37 9.11
N GLU A 78 -13.86 -8.46 8.63
CA GLU A 78 -13.17 -9.50 9.40
C GLU A 78 -11.98 -8.90 10.16
N LEU A 79 -11.18 -8.07 9.49
CA LEU A 79 -10.06 -7.37 10.12
C LEU A 79 -10.54 -6.36 11.18
N ALA A 80 -11.64 -5.65 10.90
CA ALA A 80 -12.24 -4.72 11.86
C ALA A 80 -12.80 -5.42 13.11
N GLU A 81 -13.41 -6.59 12.95
CA GLU A 81 -13.94 -7.39 14.05
C GLU A 81 -12.83 -8.06 14.87
N ALA A 82 -11.73 -8.47 14.24
CA ALA A 82 -10.55 -9.03 14.92
C ALA A 82 -9.75 -7.99 15.72
N GLY A 83 -9.90 -6.71 15.37
CA GLY A 83 -9.21 -5.59 16.01
C GLY A 83 -8.02 -5.08 15.19
N LEU A 84 -7.84 -3.75 15.18
CA LEU A 84 -6.90 -3.07 14.27
C LEU A 84 -5.51 -2.83 14.88
N ASN A 85 -5.39 -2.85 16.21
CA ASN A 85 -4.19 -2.36 16.90
C ASN A 85 -2.92 -3.19 16.60
N ASP A 86 -3.07 -4.51 16.44
CA ASP A 86 -1.93 -5.42 16.31
C ASP A 86 -1.39 -5.50 14.86
N THR A 87 -2.20 -5.12 13.88
CA THR A 87 -1.89 -5.26 12.45
C THR A 87 -1.71 -3.91 11.74
N LEU A 88 -2.52 -2.89 12.06
CA LEU A 88 -2.45 -1.56 11.43
C LEU A 88 -1.48 -0.62 12.16
N HIS A 89 -0.19 -0.91 11.98
CA HIS A 89 0.88 -0.04 12.47
C HIS A 89 1.09 1.20 11.58
N THR A 90 0.88 2.40 12.14
CA THR A 90 1.23 3.68 11.52
C THR A 90 0.60 3.90 10.14
N LEU A 91 -0.73 4.02 10.12
CA LEU A 91 -1.46 4.64 9.01
C LEU A 91 -1.16 6.14 8.92
#